data_AF-A0A519XQ89-F1
#
_entry.id   AF-A0A519XQ89-F1
#
_cell.length_a   1.000
_cell.length_b   1.000
_cell.length_c   1.000
_cell.angle_alpha   90.00
_cell.angle_beta   90.00
_cell.angle_gamma   90.00
#
_symmetry.space_group_name_H-M   'P 1'
#
loop_
_entity.id
_entity.type
_entity.pdbx_description
1 polymer ?
#
loop_
_entity_poly.entity_id
_entity_poly.type
_entity_poly.pdbx_seq_one_letter_code
_entity_poly.pdbx_strand_id
1 'polypeptide(L)'
;RVKSDQYYVSQQTNKGPVKVYEGLPNTDWDRSMESDVDVPVISHESGQRCVYPNFEEIKKYANSPVEARNFEVFRDMLKKNGMLDQANDFFRASGALTVLEYKAVIEALLRSSKSAGFQLLSINDFPGQGYAPVGILDPFWDSKGLVTPEKFREFCAPTVALLRYEKSSYFNTETFTGKAEVYNFSNAAIKNAKLKWWLTDESGKVLQKGNLKTQTVANDNVSPVGEFSIDLKKITASQKLTVHVAVNDNIKNSWDIWVYPTHEKLMQSNSEVLYTHVYDDAAKKQLSLGKSVVLYPSPSDVKGRKSMFHNHFWNPIMFAWAPMTIGNLVHHEQGMFKDFTTSYHTDWQWWDILNNAKVIEMQNAPDALRPFVQVIDSYDNNQKLGIGFEAKINGGKLLV
;
A
#
# COMPACT_ATOMS: atom_id res chain seq x y z
N ARG A 1 4.19 10.90 36.49
CA ARG A 1 3.01 11.46 35.82
C ARG A 1 2.56 12.64 36.65
N VAL A 2 2.43 13.83 36.07
CA VAL A 2 1.92 15.01 36.79
C VAL A 2 0.41 14.82 36.95
N LYS A 3 -0.17 15.23 38.08
CA LYS A 3 -1.62 15.07 38.38
C LYS A 3 -2.55 15.89 37.46
N SER A 4 -2.02 16.59 36.44
CA SER A 4 -2.68 17.67 35.69
C SER A 4 -3.07 17.36 34.25
N ASP A 5 -2.66 16.23 33.68
CA ASP A 5 -2.84 16.03 32.24
C ASP A 5 -4.26 15.54 31.94
N GLN A 6 -5.06 16.39 31.28
CA GLN A 6 -6.42 16.05 30.84
C GLN A 6 -6.42 15.13 29.61
N TYR A 7 -5.29 15.05 28.89
CA TYR A 7 -5.07 14.21 27.72
C TYR A 7 -3.63 13.71 27.73
N TYR A 8 -3.38 12.54 27.15
CA TYR A 8 -2.04 11.98 26.97
C TYR A 8 -1.70 11.90 25.48
N VAL A 9 -0.97 12.91 24.98
CA VAL A 9 -0.43 12.92 23.63
C VAL A 9 0.88 12.15 23.63
N SER A 10 0.91 10.98 22.99
CA SER A 10 2.10 10.13 23.04
C SER A 10 2.19 9.16 21.87
N GLN A 11 3.41 8.71 21.62
CA GLN A 11 3.73 7.59 20.75
C GLN A 11 3.48 6.22 21.45
N GLN A 12 3.50 6.20 22.79
CA GLN A 12 3.47 4.98 23.60
C GLN A 12 2.86 5.23 24.99
N THR A 13 2.15 4.24 25.52
CA THR A 13 1.70 4.19 26.92
C THR A 13 2.42 3.09 27.69
N ASN A 14 2.10 2.94 28.98
CA ASN A 14 2.58 1.80 29.77
C ASN A 14 1.97 0.45 29.33
N LYS A 15 0.98 0.45 28.42
CA LYS A 15 0.38 -0.76 27.85
C LYS A 15 0.92 -1.12 26.47
N GLY A 16 1.69 -0.22 25.83
CA GLY A 16 2.30 -0.47 24.52
C GLY A 16 2.24 0.74 23.58
N PRO A 17 2.66 0.56 22.31
CA PRO A 17 2.60 1.62 21.31
C PRO A 17 1.14 1.96 20.96
N VAL A 18 0.79 3.24 21.01
CA VAL A 18 -0.53 3.76 20.58
C VAL A 18 -0.48 4.37 19.18
N LYS A 19 0.73 4.58 18.65
CA LYS A 19 0.95 4.97 17.26
C LYS A 19 0.80 3.81 16.30
N VAL A 20 0.44 4.16 15.07
CA VAL A 20 0.37 3.23 13.96
C VAL A 20 1.19 3.81 12.81
N TYR A 21 2.25 3.10 12.42
CA TYR A 21 3.14 3.51 11.33
C TYR A 21 2.85 2.83 10.00
N GLU A 22 2.20 1.67 10.03
CA GLU A 22 2.03 0.75 8.91
C GLU A 22 0.64 0.15 8.95
N GLY A 23 0.02 0.01 7.79
CA GLY A 23 -1.17 -0.81 7.61
C GLY A 23 -0.82 -2.30 7.55
N LEU A 24 -1.84 -3.14 7.62
CA LEU A 24 -1.73 -4.59 7.44
C LEU A 24 -2.70 -5.00 6.33
N PRO A 25 -2.53 -6.17 5.67
CA PRO A 25 -3.46 -6.66 4.66
C PRO A 25 -4.80 -7.14 5.27
N ASN A 26 -5.16 -6.68 6.46
CA ASN A 26 -6.37 -6.96 7.21
C ASN A 26 -6.72 -5.79 8.13
N THR A 27 -7.95 -5.75 8.62
CA THR A 27 -8.45 -4.66 9.46
C THR A 27 -8.99 -5.11 10.81
N ASP A 28 -8.95 -6.42 11.12
CA ASP A 28 -9.42 -6.97 12.41
C ASP A 28 -8.41 -6.75 13.55
N TRP A 29 -8.01 -5.49 13.74
CA TRP A 29 -7.09 -5.04 14.79
C TRP A 29 -7.24 -3.53 15.03
N ASP A 30 -6.77 -3.08 16.20
CA ASP A 30 -6.77 -1.69 16.65
C ASP A 30 -5.75 -1.47 17.78
N ARG A 31 -5.80 -0.30 18.43
CA ARG A 31 -4.96 0.11 19.58
C ARG A 31 -5.78 0.38 20.85
N SER A 32 -6.96 -0.22 20.99
CA SER A 32 -7.82 -0.01 22.15
C SER A 32 -7.14 -0.47 23.44
N MET A 33 -6.42 -1.61 23.40
CA MET A 33 -5.72 -2.14 24.58
C MET A 33 -4.61 -1.19 25.04
N GLU A 34 -3.80 -0.70 24.13
CA GLU A 34 -2.69 0.22 24.43
C GLU A 34 -3.19 1.61 24.83
N SER A 35 -4.35 2.03 24.32
CA SER A 35 -4.95 3.34 24.63
C SER A 35 -5.75 3.35 25.93
N ASP A 36 -6.05 2.19 26.51
CA ASP A 36 -6.85 2.04 27.74
C ASP A 36 -6.04 2.43 28.99
N VAL A 37 -5.75 3.73 29.16
CA VAL A 37 -5.09 4.27 30.35
C VAL A 37 -6.02 5.23 31.09
N ASP A 38 -5.53 5.80 32.19
CA ASP A 38 -6.30 6.64 33.12
C ASP A 38 -6.73 8.01 32.56
N VAL A 39 -6.29 8.35 31.35
CA VAL A 39 -6.58 9.60 30.65
C VAL A 39 -6.77 9.35 29.15
N PRO A 40 -7.56 10.17 28.42
CA PRO A 40 -7.76 10.01 26.99
C PRO A 40 -6.45 10.15 26.21
N VAL A 41 -6.14 9.18 25.35
CA VAL A 41 -4.87 9.14 24.59
C VAL A 41 -5.04 9.74 23.20
N ILE A 42 -4.12 10.61 22.80
CA ILE A 42 -3.98 11.08 21.43
C ILE A 42 -2.71 10.48 20.85
N SER A 43 -2.87 9.66 19.81
CA SER A 43 -1.76 9.00 19.14
C SER A 43 -0.91 10.01 18.37
N HIS A 44 0.34 10.19 18.79
CA HIS A 44 1.24 11.19 18.20
C HIS A 44 2.06 10.61 17.03
N GLU A 45 2.18 11.39 15.96
CA GLU A 45 3.01 11.10 14.77
C GLU A 45 2.69 9.77 14.06
N SER A 46 1.42 9.50 13.80
CA SER A 46 1.02 8.33 13.00
C SER A 46 1.18 8.59 11.50
N GLY A 47 1.35 7.53 10.70
CA GLY A 47 1.40 7.61 9.23
C GLY A 47 2.57 8.45 8.69
N GLN A 48 3.76 7.84 8.64
CA GLN A 48 5.01 8.50 8.28
C GLN A 48 5.65 7.89 7.03
N ARG A 49 4.88 7.64 5.97
CA ARG A 49 5.37 6.95 4.77
C ARG A 49 5.72 7.95 3.69
N CYS A 50 6.96 7.91 3.22
CA CYS A 50 7.43 8.82 2.19
C CYS A 50 6.91 8.44 0.80
N VAL A 51 6.83 9.45 -0.07
CA VAL A 51 6.48 9.36 -1.49
C VAL A 51 7.73 9.73 -2.28
N TYR A 52 7.96 9.11 -3.44
CA TYR A 52 9.07 9.49 -4.29
C TYR A 52 8.92 10.95 -4.76
N PRO A 53 9.96 11.80 -4.73
CA PRO A 53 9.83 13.23 -5.04
C PRO A 53 9.25 13.52 -6.43
N ASN A 54 8.32 14.47 -6.51
CA ASN A 54 7.77 14.95 -7.77
C ASN A 54 8.63 16.09 -8.34
N PHE A 55 9.48 15.79 -9.32
CA PHE A 55 10.38 16.79 -9.89
C PHE A 55 9.68 17.94 -10.64
N GLU A 56 8.39 17.84 -10.93
CA GLU A 56 7.61 18.97 -11.45
C GLU A 56 7.49 20.11 -10.43
N GLU A 57 7.69 19.85 -9.14
CA GLU A 57 7.66 20.88 -8.10
C GLU A 57 8.86 21.83 -8.16
N ILE A 58 9.96 21.45 -8.83
CA ILE A 58 11.15 22.32 -8.99
C ILE A 58 10.74 23.69 -9.57
N LYS A 59 9.80 23.74 -10.52
CA LYS A 59 9.33 24.99 -11.12
C LYS A 59 8.62 25.92 -10.15
N LYS A 60 8.05 25.39 -9.04
CA LYS A 60 7.40 26.20 -8.00
C LYS A 60 8.39 27.05 -7.22
N TYR A 61 9.67 26.65 -7.20
CA TYR A 61 10.73 27.40 -6.53
C TYR A 61 11.27 28.57 -7.36
N ALA A 62 10.89 28.72 -8.63
CA ALA A 62 11.42 29.78 -9.50
C ALA A 62 11.17 31.21 -8.97
N ASN A 63 10.09 31.40 -8.20
CA ASN A 63 9.74 32.68 -7.55
C ASN A 63 9.78 32.59 -6.01
N SER A 64 10.53 31.63 -5.46
CA SER A 64 10.65 31.41 -4.02
C SER A 64 11.94 32.05 -3.47
N PRO A 65 11.98 32.48 -2.19
CA PRO A 65 13.24 32.91 -1.55
C PRO A 65 14.26 31.77 -1.35
N VAL A 66 13.87 30.52 -1.63
CA VAL A 66 14.71 29.33 -1.52
C VAL A 66 14.69 28.50 -2.81
N GLU A 67 15.74 27.71 -3.04
CA GLU A 67 15.92 26.88 -4.23
C GLU A 67 15.63 25.40 -3.95
N ALA A 68 15.21 24.65 -4.98
CA ALA A 68 14.88 23.22 -4.92
C ALA A 68 16.12 22.30 -5.01
N ARG A 69 17.25 22.66 -4.38
CA ARG A 69 18.56 22.02 -4.61
C ARG A 69 18.58 20.51 -4.42
N ASN A 70 17.85 20.02 -3.42
CA ASN A 70 17.67 18.59 -3.17
C ASN A 70 16.97 17.89 -4.36
N PHE A 71 15.86 18.44 -4.87
CA PHE A 71 15.15 17.87 -6.02
C PHE A 71 16.02 17.87 -7.28
N GLU A 72 16.80 18.93 -7.51
CA GLU A 72 17.76 18.99 -8.63
C GLU A 72 18.79 17.86 -8.56
N VAL A 73 19.38 17.64 -7.38
CA VAL A 73 20.35 16.55 -7.14
C VAL A 73 19.72 15.18 -7.37
N PHE A 74 18.53 14.93 -6.81
CA PHE A 74 17.85 13.64 -6.97
C PHE A 74 17.46 13.37 -8.43
N ARG A 75 16.96 14.40 -9.14
CA ARG A 75 16.62 14.31 -10.57
C ARG A 75 17.84 14.00 -11.42
N ASP A 76 18.94 14.70 -11.22
CA ASP A 76 20.16 14.53 -12.00
C ASP A 76 20.82 13.17 -11.70
N MET A 77 20.71 12.68 -10.46
CA MET A 77 21.11 11.32 -10.09
C MET A 77 20.25 10.25 -10.77
N LEU A 78 18.93 10.40 -10.77
CA LEU A 78 18.02 9.49 -11.47
C LEU A 78 18.31 9.45 -12.98
N LYS A 79 18.61 10.61 -13.57
CA LYS A 79 19.06 10.72 -14.96
C LYS A 79 20.36 9.97 -15.21
N LYS A 80 21.35 10.11 -14.33
CA LYS A 80 22.63 9.39 -14.43
C LYS A 80 22.44 7.87 -14.34
N ASN A 81 21.47 7.41 -13.54
CA ASN A 81 21.09 5.99 -13.45
C ASN A 81 20.11 5.56 -14.56
N GLY A 82 19.89 6.42 -15.55
CA GLY A 82 19.12 6.11 -16.76
C GLY A 82 17.64 5.86 -16.51
N MET A 83 17.01 6.53 -15.53
CA MET A 83 15.60 6.30 -15.15
C MET A 83 14.76 7.59 -15.07
N LEU A 84 15.27 8.71 -15.60
CA LEU A 84 14.55 10.00 -15.49
C LEU A 84 13.16 9.96 -16.15
N ASP A 85 13.00 9.15 -17.19
CA ASP A 85 11.73 8.89 -17.87
C ASP A 85 10.66 8.27 -16.96
N GLN A 86 11.07 7.58 -15.89
CA GLN A 86 10.18 6.91 -14.93
C GLN A 86 9.86 7.76 -13.70
N ALA A 87 10.40 8.97 -13.58
CA ALA A 87 10.30 9.78 -12.35
C ALA A 87 8.85 10.04 -11.92
N ASN A 88 7.99 10.40 -12.87
CA ASN A 88 6.57 10.62 -12.57
C ASN A 88 5.87 9.31 -12.20
N ASP A 89 6.22 8.19 -12.84
CA ASP A 89 5.64 6.89 -12.51
C ASP A 89 6.05 6.43 -11.11
N PHE A 90 7.29 6.70 -10.69
CA PHE A 90 7.74 6.45 -9.32
C PHE A 90 6.97 7.29 -8.30
N PHE A 91 6.77 8.58 -8.56
CA PHE A 91 5.92 9.44 -7.72
C PHE A 91 4.49 8.91 -7.63
N ARG A 92 3.88 8.56 -8.78
CA ARG A 92 2.52 8.03 -8.85
C ARG A 92 2.38 6.71 -8.10
N ALA A 93 3.30 5.77 -8.31
CA ALA A 93 3.21 4.44 -7.74
C ALA A 93 3.46 4.43 -6.22
N SER A 94 4.53 5.10 -5.77
CA SER A 94 4.80 5.27 -4.34
C SER A 94 3.68 6.07 -3.64
N GLY A 95 3.16 7.11 -4.29
CA GLY A 95 2.08 7.93 -3.75
C GLY A 95 0.76 7.18 -3.59
N ALA A 96 0.41 6.31 -4.55
CA ALA A 96 -0.76 5.44 -4.44
C ALA A 96 -0.66 4.49 -3.23
N LEU A 97 0.51 3.89 -3.02
CA LEU A 97 0.78 3.08 -1.83
C LEU A 97 0.70 3.90 -0.53
N THR A 98 1.24 5.13 -0.50
CA THR A 98 1.12 5.99 0.70
C THR A 98 -0.34 6.34 1.02
N VAL A 99 -1.20 6.56 0.01
CA VAL A 99 -2.64 6.78 0.25
C VAL A 99 -3.32 5.54 0.85
N LEU A 100 -2.98 4.36 0.34
CA LEU A 100 -3.43 3.07 0.89
C LEU A 100 -3.01 2.92 2.35
N GLU A 101 -1.74 3.22 2.66
CA GLU A 101 -1.20 3.12 4.02
C GLU A 101 -1.84 4.15 4.96
N TYR A 102 -2.05 5.40 4.53
CA TYR A 102 -2.76 6.40 5.34
C TYR A 102 -4.16 5.95 5.71
N LYS A 103 -4.93 5.42 4.75
CA LYS A 103 -6.25 4.86 5.02
C LYS A 103 -6.18 3.76 6.08
N ALA A 104 -5.28 2.79 5.92
CA ALA A 104 -5.16 1.68 6.88
C ALA A 104 -4.74 2.15 8.29
N VAL A 105 -3.76 3.06 8.37
CA VAL A 105 -3.28 3.66 9.62
C VAL A 105 -4.39 4.42 10.33
N ILE A 106 -5.07 5.33 9.62
CA ILE A 106 -6.12 6.16 10.20
C ILE A 106 -7.28 5.30 10.65
N GLU A 107 -7.75 4.36 9.84
CA GLU A 107 -8.87 3.51 10.22
C GLU A 107 -8.55 2.61 11.42
N ALA A 108 -7.31 2.15 11.58
CA ALA A 108 -6.91 1.41 12.79
C ALA A 108 -7.01 2.29 14.06
N LEU A 109 -6.63 3.56 13.94
CA LEU A 109 -6.76 4.54 15.02
C LEU A 109 -8.22 4.90 15.29
N LEU A 110 -9.05 5.04 14.25
CA LEU A 110 -10.49 5.27 14.39
C LEU A 110 -11.24 4.05 14.97
N ARG A 111 -10.80 2.82 14.68
CA ARG A 111 -11.31 1.60 15.31
C ARG A 111 -10.96 1.49 16.80
N SER A 112 -9.96 2.25 17.26
CA SER A 112 -9.47 2.20 18.64
C SER A 112 -10.43 2.90 19.60
N SER A 113 -11.44 2.19 20.08
CA SER A 113 -12.55 2.72 20.91
C SER A 113 -12.13 3.40 22.22
N LYS A 114 -10.89 3.17 22.69
CA LYS A 114 -10.30 3.79 23.89
C LYS A 114 -9.32 4.93 23.58
N SER A 115 -9.13 5.25 22.30
CA SER A 115 -8.33 6.39 21.85
C SER A 115 -9.19 7.63 21.70
N ALA A 116 -8.62 8.80 21.99
CA ALA A 116 -9.26 10.10 21.85
C ALA A 116 -8.95 10.78 20.50
N GLY A 117 -8.03 10.21 19.71
CA GLY A 117 -7.69 10.72 18.39
C GLY A 117 -6.24 10.45 17.99
N PHE A 118 -5.79 11.14 16.94
CA PHE A 118 -4.45 10.99 16.40
C PHE A 118 -3.95 12.30 15.79
N GLN A 119 -2.62 12.39 15.63
CA GLN A 119 -1.92 13.42 14.88
C GLN A 119 -1.06 12.70 13.83
N LEU A 120 -1.25 13.05 12.55
CA LEU A 120 -0.40 12.55 11.47
C LEU A 120 0.96 13.27 11.48
N LEU A 121 2.01 12.61 11.00
CA LEU A 121 3.30 13.26 10.70
C LEU A 121 3.69 13.00 9.24
N SER A 122 3.35 13.87 8.30
CA SER A 122 2.42 15.02 8.37
C SER A 122 1.41 14.86 7.22
N ILE A 123 0.46 15.80 7.08
CA ILE A 123 -0.41 15.84 5.89
C ILE A 123 0.28 16.48 4.67
N ASN A 124 1.39 17.20 4.90
CA ASN A 124 2.20 17.89 3.90
C ASN A 124 3.68 17.50 3.98
N ASP A 125 4.41 17.69 2.88
CA ASP A 125 5.86 17.51 2.85
C ASP A 125 6.58 18.45 3.83
N PHE A 126 7.63 17.92 4.45
CA PHE A 126 8.48 18.68 5.35
C PHE A 126 9.84 18.97 4.69
N PRO A 127 10.15 20.24 4.35
CA PRO A 127 11.39 20.61 3.67
C PRO A 127 12.64 20.59 4.56
N GLY A 128 12.47 20.49 5.89
CA GLY A 128 13.59 20.38 6.83
C GLY A 128 14.22 19.00 6.86
N GLN A 129 15.32 18.88 7.61
CA GLN A 129 15.95 17.58 7.98
C GLN A 129 16.21 16.63 6.80
N GLY A 130 16.71 17.18 5.68
CA GLY A 130 17.07 16.40 4.50
C GLY A 130 15.95 16.21 3.47
N TYR A 131 14.73 16.74 3.72
CA TYR A 131 13.49 16.56 2.95
C TYR A 131 12.77 15.26 3.27
N ALA A 132 11.57 15.38 3.87
CA ALA A 132 10.66 14.28 4.13
C ALA A 132 9.41 14.41 3.24
N PRO A 133 9.35 13.66 2.13
CA PRO A 133 8.22 13.72 1.19
C PRO A 133 7.01 12.92 1.70
N VAL A 134 6.45 13.29 2.85
CA VAL A 134 5.30 12.62 3.49
C VAL A 134 3.97 13.29 3.15
N GLY A 135 2.85 12.67 3.51
CA GLY A 135 1.54 13.30 3.33
C GLY A 135 1.05 13.38 1.89
N ILE A 136 -0.11 14.02 1.72
CA ILE A 136 -0.84 14.15 0.45
C ILE A 136 -0.76 15.55 -0.16
N LEU A 137 -0.12 16.48 0.55
CA LEU A 137 0.16 17.85 0.12
C LEU A 137 1.66 18.06 -0.05
N ASP A 138 2.04 18.89 -1.01
CA ASP A 138 3.43 19.24 -1.26
C ASP A 138 3.96 20.33 -0.28
N PRO A 139 5.22 20.78 -0.38
CA PRO A 139 5.77 21.79 0.53
C PRO A 139 5.06 23.15 0.47
N PHE A 140 4.29 23.41 -0.59
CA PHE A 140 3.51 24.63 -0.81
C PHE A 140 2.04 24.47 -0.42
N TRP A 141 1.67 23.35 0.21
CA TRP A 141 0.30 22.98 0.59
C TRP A 141 -0.64 22.70 -0.59
N ASP A 142 -0.09 22.53 -1.80
CA ASP A 142 -0.88 22.12 -2.95
C ASP A 142 -1.12 20.61 -2.91
N SER A 143 -2.24 20.17 -3.50
CA SER A 143 -2.50 18.74 -3.63
C SER A 143 -1.47 18.06 -4.53
N LYS A 144 -0.94 16.93 -4.08
CA LYS A 144 -0.13 16.01 -4.90
C LYS A 144 -0.93 15.30 -6.00
N GLY A 145 -2.25 15.44 -6.05
CA GLY A 145 -3.12 14.76 -7.02
C GLY A 145 -3.21 13.24 -6.82
N LEU A 146 -2.86 12.75 -5.62
CA LEU A 146 -2.89 11.33 -5.27
C LEU A 146 -4.26 10.87 -4.75
N VAL A 147 -5.02 11.77 -4.12
CA VAL A 147 -6.35 11.51 -3.56
C VAL A 147 -7.16 12.81 -3.52
N THR A 148 -8.47 12.72 -3.76
CA THR A 148 -9.35 13.89 -3.62
C THR A 148 -9.73 14.12 -2.16
N PRO A 149 -10.06 15.36 -1.75
CA PRO A 149 -10.56 15.62 -0.41
C PRO A 149 -11.79 14.79 -0.04
N GLU A 150 -12.69 14.54 -1.00
CA GLU A 150 -13.89 13.71 -0.81
C GLU A 150 -13.51 12.28 -0.46
N LYS A 151 -12.57 11.69 -1.20
CA LYS A 151 -12.13 10.30 -0.97
C LYS A 151 -11.33 10.17 0.33
N PHE A 152 -10.53 11.17 0.69
CA PHE A 152 -9.81 11.19 1.96
C PHE A 152 -10.77 11.24 3.17
N ARG A 153 -11.86 12.01 3.05
CA ARG A 153 -12.89 12.09 4.10
C ARG A 153 -13.67 10.80 4.32
N GLU A 154 -13.69 9.87 3.35
CA GLU A 154 -14.32 8.56 3.55
C GLU A 154 -13.68 7.75 4.68
N PHE A 155 -12.39 8.00 4.97
CA PHE A 155 -11.65 7.33 6.06
C PHE A 155 -11.11 8.30 7.13
N CYS A 156 -11.32 9.62 6.99
CA CYS A 156 -10.86 10.62 7.94
C CYS A 156 -11.89 11.75 8.09
N ALA A 157 -12.94 11.51 8.88
CA ALA A 157 -14.03 12.46 9.14
C ALA A 157 -14.63 12.25 10.55
N PRO A 158 -15.49 13.17 11.05
CA PRO A 158 -16.17 13.00 12.35
C PRO A 158 -17.06 11.77 12.43
N THR A 159 -17.52 11.25 11.29
CA THR A 159 -18.24 9.99 11.19
C THR A 159 -17.69 9.18 10.03
N VAL A 160 -17.28 7.94 10.29
CA VAL A 160 -16.65 7.05 9.30
C VAL A 160 -17.26 5.65 9.42
N ALA A 161 -17.63 5.07 8.27
CA ALA A 161 -17.94 3.65 8.19
C ALA A 161 -16.63 2.85 8.21
N LEU A 162 -16.54 1.86 9.10
CA LEU A 162 -15.38 1.01 9.29
C LEU A 162 -15.76 -0.45 9.02
N LEU A 163 -14.78 -1.27 8.66
CA LEU A 163 -14.96 -2.68 8.40
C LEU A 163 -13.78 -3.45 8.96
N ARG A 164 -14.06 -4.49 9.75
CA ARG A 164 -13.08 -5.49 10.18
C ARG A 164 -13.19 -6.75 9.33
N TYR A 165 -12.06 -7.23 8.81
CA TYR A 165 -11.94 -8.47 8.06
C TYR A 165 -10.52 -9.05 8.19
N GLU A 166 -10.38 -10.35 7.96
CA GLU A 166 -9.18 -11.14 8.31
C GLU A 166 -8.02 -11.03 7.32
N LYS A 167 -8.30 -10.82 6.02
CA LYS A 167 -7.28 -10.71 4.97
C LYS A 167 -7.83 -10.05 3.71
N SER A 168 -6.97 -9.51 2.86
CA SER A 168 -7.39 -8.82 1.63
C SER A 168 -7.32 -9.70 0.38
N SER A 169 -6.63 -10.85 0.45
CA SER A 169 -6.51 -11.79 -0.67
C SER A 169 -7.19 -13.11 -0.37
N TYR A 170 -8.01 -13.58 -1.31
CA TYR A 170 -8.84 -14.76 -1.17
C TYR A 170 -8.73 -15.66 -2.40
N PHE A 171 -8.85 -16.96 -2.18
CA PHE A 171 -9.29 -17.86 -3.22
C PHE A 171 -10.82 -17.80 -3.38
N ASN A 172 -11.29 -18.09 -4.59
CA ASN A 172 -12.72 -18.13 -4.88
C ASN A 172 -13.48 -19.24 -4.13
N THR A 173 -12.78 -20.21 -3.55
CA THR A 173 -13.35 -21.24 -2.68
C THR A 173 -13.64 -20.75 -1.26
N GLU A 174 -13.22 -19.53 -0.93
CA GLU A 174 -13.37 -18.93 0.39
C GLU A 174 -14.61 -18.05 0.52
N THR A 175 -14.93 -17.68 1.75
CA THR A 175 -15.99 -16.71 2.08
C THR A 175 -15.35 -15.47 2.68
N PHE A 176 -15.67 -14.31 2.14
CA PHE A 176 -15.33 -13.04 2.78
C PHE A 176 -16.33 -12.79 3.92
N THR A 177 -15.84 -12.45 5.11
CA THR A 177 -16.68 -12.05 6.25
C THR A 177 -16.23 -10.69 6.74
N GLY A 178 -17.18 -9.75 6.83
CA GLY A 178 -16.94 -8.39 7.25
C GLY A 178 -17.79 -8.02 8.47
N LYS A 179 -17.16 -7.48 9.52
CA LYS A 179 -17.85 -6.91 10.69
C LYS A 179 -17.83 -5.40 10.55
N ALA A 180 -18.99 -4.82 10.25
CA ALA A 180 -19.13 -3.39 10.04
C ALA A 180 -19.19 -2.67 11.40
N GLU A 181 -18.51 -1.52 11.45
CA GLU A 181 -18.50 -0.61 12.58
C GLU A 181 -18.75 0.82 12.09
N VAL A 182 -19.17 1.70 13.00
CA VAL A 182 -19.28 3.13 12.72
C VAL A 182 -18.55 3.90 13.81
N TYR A 183 -17.48 4.60 13.42
CA TYR A 183 -16.89 5.67 14.21
C TYR A 183 -17.81 6.87 14.12
N ASN A 184 -18.33 7.35 15.25
CA ASN A 184 -19.14 8.56 15.28
C ASN A 184 -18.74 9.43 16.47
N PHE A 185 -17.94 10.45 16.19
CA PHE A 185 -17.58 11.52 17.12
C PHE A 185 -18.08 12.88 16.59
N SER A 186 -19.18 12.84 15.82
CA SER A 186 -19.96 14.04 15.53
C SER A 186 -20.73 14.50 16.77
N ASN A 187 -21.43 15.62 16.68
CA ASN A 187 -22.18 16.19 17.80
C ASN A 187 -23.54 15.51 18.09
N ALA A 188 -23.88 14.43 17.37
CA ALA A 188 -25.18 13.77 17.53
C ALA A 188 -25.17 12.27 17.18
N ALA A 189 -26.04 11.53 17.86
CA ALA A 189 -26.36 10.15 17.51
C ALA A 189 -27.13 10.06 16.18
N ILE A 190 -26.85 9.03 15.38
CA ILE A 190 -27.58 8.73 14.14
C ILE A 190 -28.73 7.79 14.49
N LYS A 191 -29.94 8.35 14.62
CA LYS A 191 -31.15 7.56 14.89
C LYS A 191 -31.61 6.82 13.64
N ASN A 192 -32.10 5.59 13.81
CA ASN A 192 -32.64 4.76 12.73
C ASN A 192 -31.68 4.66 11.52
N ALA A 193 -30.38 4.47 11.80
CA ALA A 193 -29.35 4.38 10.79
C ALA A 193 -29.63 3.24 9.80
N LYS A 194 -29.72 3.58 8.51
CA LYS A 194 -29.85 2.64 7.40
C LYS A 194 -28.45 2.20 6.98
N LEU A 195 -28.16 0.93 7.22
CA LEU A 195 -26.83 0.35 7.05
C LEU A 195 -26.87 -0.62 5.85
N LYS A 196 -26.02 -0.36 4.87
CA LYS A 196 -25.97 -1.11 3.61
C LYS A 196 -24.57 -1.59 3.33
N TRP A 197 -24.46 -2.75 2.70
CA TRP A 197 -23.21 -3.22 2.12
C TRP A 197 -23.45 -3.70 0.70
N TRP A 198 -22.42 -3.61 -0.14
CA TRP A 198 -22.43 -4.20 -1.47
C TRP A 198 -21.01 -4.49 -1.96
N LEU A 199 -20.91 -5.41 -2.90
CA LEU A 199 -19.68 -5.82 -3.56
C LEU A 199 -19.75 -5.42 -5.03
N THR A 200 -18.71 -4.76 -5.55
CA THR A 200 -18.59 -4.43 -6.97
C THR A 200 -17.37 -5.09 -7.60
N ASP A 201 -17.45 -5.39 -8.90
CA ASP A 201 -16.27 -5.61 -9.73
C ASP A 201 -15.63 -4.27 -10.17
N GLU A 202 -14.52 -4.33 -10.91
CA GLU A 202 -13.81 -3.14 -11.42
C GLU A 202 -14.63 -2.31 -12.42
N SER A 203 -15.65 -2.88 -13.05
CA SER A 203 -16.57 -2.13 -13.91
C SER A 203 -17.61 -1.33 -13.13
N GLY A 204 -17.67 -1.52 -11.80
CA GLY A 204 -18.66 -0.92 -10.91
C GLY A 204 -19.97 -1.72 -10.85
N LYS A 205 -20.04 -2.91 -11.46
CA LYS A 205 -21.24 -3.75 -11.42
C LYS A 205 -21.38 -4.37 -10.03
N VAL A 206 -22.56 -4.22 -9.45
CA VAL A 206 -22.90 -4.83 -8.15
C VAL A 206 -23.10 -6.33 -8.31
N LEU A 207 -22.27 -7.12 -7.63
CA LEU A 207 -22.31 -8.59 -7.64
C LEU A 207 -23.21 -9.14 -6.53
N GLN A 208 -23.11 -8.56 -5.34
CA GLN A 208 -23.89 -8.92 -4.16
C GLN A 208 -24.16 -7.67 -3.32
N LYS A 209 -25.25 -7.66 -2.55
CA LYS A 209 -25.62 -6.56 -1.66
C LYS A 209 -26.55 -7.02 -0.55
N GLY A 210 -26.57 -6.27 0.54
CA GLY A 210 -27.48 -6.52 1.66
C GLY A 210 -27.66 -5.29 2.55
N ASN A 211 -28.51 -5.44 3.56
CA ASN A 211 -28.73 -4.44 4.59
C ASN A 211 -28.41 -5.07 5.95
N LEU A 212 -27.84 -4.28 6.86
CA LEU A 212 -27.73 -4.64 8.27
C LEU A 212 -28.95 -4.11 9.04
N LYS A 213 -29.14 -4.62 10.25
CA LYS A 213 -30.28 -4.22 11.10
C LYS A 213 -30.23 -2.71 11.36
N THR A 214 -31.35 -2.04 11.12
CA THR A 214 -31.51 -0.63 11.47
C THR A 214 -31.35 -0.44 12.98
N GLN A 215 -30.56 0.54 13.38
CA GLN A 215 -30.28 0.82 14.78
C GLN A 215 -29.87 2.27 15.00
N THR A 216 -29.79 2.70 16.25
CA THR A 216 -29.20 3.99 16.60
C THR A 216 -27.70 3.82 16.77
N VAL A 217 -26.91 4.66 16.10
CA VAL A 217 -25.46 4.77 16.32
C VAL A 217 -25.22 5.94 17.27
N ALA A 218 -24.73 5.67 18.48
CA ALA A 218 -24.38 6.72 19.44
C ALA A 218 -23.26 7.63 18.89
N ASN A 219 -23.19 8.87 19.35
CA ASN A 219 -21.97 9.67 19.22
C ASN A 219 -20.98 9.33 20.35
N ASP A 220 -19.75 9.82 20.21
CA ASP A 220 -18.62 9.62 21.12
C ASP A 220 -18.21 8.14 21.27
N ASN A 221 -18.41 7.35 20.21
CA ASN A 221 -18.12 5.92 20.25
C ASN A 221 -17.79 5.31 18.88
N VAL A 222 -17.17 4.14 18.91
CA VAL A 222 -17.05 3.21 17.80
C VAL A 222 -18.08 2.09 18.01
N SER A 223 -19.15 2.07 17.22
CA SER A 223 -20.26 1.15 17.42
C SER A 223 -20.18 -0.03 16.44
N PRO A 224 -20.19 -1.29 16.90
CA PRO A 224 -20.45 -2.45 16.04
C PRO A 224 -21.86 -2.33 15.45
N VAL A 225 -21.99 -2.49 14.14
CA VAL A 225 -23.27 -2.30 13.45
C VAL A 225 -23.78 -3.53 12.69
N GLY A 226 -23.04 -4.62 12.73
CA GLY A 226 -23.47 -5.93 12.23
C GLY A 226 -22.37 -6.62 11.44
N GLU A 227 -22.68 -7.83 10.97
CA GLU A 227 -21.77 -8.69 10.23
C GLU A 227 -22.46 -9.18 8.96
N PHE A 228 -21.68 -9.42 7.90
CA PHE A 228 -22.14 -10.01 6.66
C PHE A 228 -21.07 -10.91 6.06
N SER A 229 -21.51 -11.88 5.27
CA SER A 229 -20.64 -12.81 4.56
C SER A 229 -20.98 -12.87 3.07
N ILE A 230 -19.95 -13.04 2.25
CA ILE A 230 -20.01 -13.08 0.80
C ILE A 230 -19.32 -14.35 0.32
N ASP A 231 -20.09 -15.27 -0.26
CA ASP A 231 -19.54 -16.44 -0.94
C ASP A 231 -18.88 -16.00 -2.26
N LEU A 232 -17.59 -16.33 -2.41
CA LEU A 232 -16.77 -15.95 -3.57
C LEU A 232 -16.78 -17.02 -4.68
N LYS A 233 -17.51 -18.14 -4.52
CA LYS A 233 -17.52 -19.27 -5.45
C LYS A 233 -17.92 -18.91 -6.88
N LYS A 234 -18.69 -17.83 -7.07
CA LYS A 234 -19.11 -17.35 -8.40
C LYS A 234 -18.03 -16.56 -9.14
N ILE A 235 -16.89 -16.28 -8.50
CA ILE A 235 -15.75 -15.60 -9.09
C ILE A 235 -14.89 -16.64 -9.82
N THR A 236 -14.85 -16.57 -11.15
CA THR A 236 -14.19 -17.58 -12.00
C THR A 236 -12.92 -17.07 -12.68
N ALA A 237 -12.59 -15.79 -12.53
CA ALA A 237 -11.38 -15.17 -13.06
C ALA A 237 -10.76 -14.28 -11.99
N SER A 238 -9.44 -14.18 -11.98
CA SER A 238 -8.70 -13.27 -11.11
C SER A 238 -9.25 -11.86 -11.27
N GLN A 239 -9.66 -11.24 -10.16
CA GLN A 239 -10.17 -9.88 -10.19
C GLN A 239 -10.04 -9.20 -8.84
N LYS A 240 -9.96 -7.87 -8.92
CA LYS A 240 -10.17 -6.98 -7.79
C LYS A 240 -11.67 -6.77 -7.60
N LEU A 241 -12.14 -6.91 -6.36
CA LEU A 241 -13.49 -6.57 -5.96
C LEU A 241 -13.42 -5.47 -4.90
N THR A 242 -14.45 -4.62 -4.84
CA THR A 242 -14.55 -3.58 -3.83
C THR A 242 -15.75 -3.86 -2.93
N VAL A 243 -15.49 -4.01 -1.63
CA VAL A 243 -16.50 -4.11 -0.58
C VAL A 243 -16.83 -2.70 -0.11
N HIS A 244 -18.11 -2.34 -0.13
CA HIS A 244 -18.59 -1.04 0.29
C HIS A 244 -19.49 -1.15 1.50
N VAL A 245 -19.41 -0.17 2.40
CA VAL A 245 -20.35 0.02 3.52
C VAL A 245 -20.85 1.45 3.49
N ALA A 246 -22.16 1.63 3.72
CA ALA A 246 -22.76 2.94 3.83
C ALA A 246 -23.71 3.09 5.03
N VAL A 247 -23.73 4.31 5.59
CA VAL A 247 -24.70 4.77 6.60
C VAL A 247 -25.53 5.91 6.01
N ASN A 248 -26.85 5.74 5.97
CA ASN A 248 -27.82 6.75 5.46
C ASN A 248 -27.48 7.33 4.07
N ASP A 249 -26.82 6.55 3.22
CA ASP A 249 -26.38 6.87 1.85
C ASP A 249 -25.30 7.95 1.69
N ASN A 250 -24.95 8.72 2.73
CA ASN A 250 -23.99 9.83 2.63
C ASN A 250 -22.63 9.55 3.28
N ILE A 251 -22.58 8.65 4.27
CA ILE A 251 -21.32 8.18 4.85
C ILE A 251 -21.00 6.88 4.15
N LYS A 252 -19.93 6.87 3.36
CA LYS A 252 -19.49 5.70 2.58
C LYS A 252 -18.02 5.46 2.82
N ASN A 253 -17.66 4.20 2.84
CA ASN A 253 -16.27 3.78 2.80
C ASN A 253 -16.17 2.44 2.06
N SER A 254 -14.99 2.14 1.54
CA SER A 254 -14.75 0.97 0.70
C SER A 254 -13.39 0.34 0.93
N TRP A 255 -13.29 -0.97 0.68
CA TRP A 255 -12.07 -1.76 0.79
C TRP A 255 -11.95 -2.67 -0.41
N ASP A 256 -10.79 -2.66 -1.05
CA ASP A 256 -10.49 -3.57 -2.14
C ASP A 256 -10.04 -4.92 -1.57
N ILE A 257 -10.51 -6.00 -2.19
CA ILE A 257 -10.08 -7.38 -1.97
C ILE A 257 -9.73 -8.01 -3.30
N TRP A 258 -8.79 -8.95 -3.29
CA TRP A 258 -8.34 -9.67 -4.49
C TRP A 258 -8.81 -11.10 -4.41
N VAL A 259 -9.50 -11.56 -5.45
CA VAL A 259 -10.04 -12.91 -5.50
C VAL A 259 -9.43 -13.65 -6.68
N TYR A 260 -8.83 -14.81 -6.39
CA TYR A 260 -8.15 -15.66 -7.37
C TYR A 260 -8.84 -17.02 -7.48
N PRO A 261 -9.08 -17.53 -8.70
CA PRO A 261 -9.45 -18.93 -8.87
C PRO A 261 -8.37 -19.86 -8.32
N THR A 262 -8.78 -20.93 -7.65
CA THR A 262 -7.84 -22.00 -7.30
C THR A 262 -7.36 -22.72 -8.56
N HIS A 263 -6.05 -22.83 -8.74
CA HIS A 263 -5.44 -23.61 -9.81
C HIS A 263 -4.78 -24.87 -9.23
N GLU A 264 -5.33 -26.05 -9.50
CA GLU A 264 -4.80 -27.32 -8.98
C GLU A 264 -3.57 -27.82 -9.76
N LYS A 265 -3.38 -27.33 -10.99
CA LYS A 265 -2.29 -27.76 -11.88
C LYS A 265 -1.32 -26.61 -12.10
N LEU A 266 -0.16 -26.70 -11.47
CA LEU A 266 0.95 -25.78 -11.70
C LEU A 266 1.63 -26.07 -13.03
N MET A 267 2.22 -25.03 -13.63
CA MET A 267 2.98 -25.15 -14.87
C MET A 267 4.18 -26.09 -14.66
N GLN A 268 4.46 -26.94 -15.65
CA GLN A 268 5.53 -27.93 -15.61
C GLN A 268 6.47 -27.75 -16.79
N SER A 269 7.74 -28.12 -16.59
CA SER A 269 8.74 -28.13 -17.65
C SER A 269 8.33 -29.05 -18.79
N ASN A 270 8.61 -28.63 -20.02
CA ASN A 270 8.40 -29.41 -21.24
C ASN A 270 9.56 -29.15 -22.23
N SER A 271 9.42 -29.59 -23.49
CA SER A 271 10.48 -29.40 -24.48
C SER A 271 10.81 -27.93 -24.76
N GLU A 272 9.85 -27.01 -24.60
CA GLU A 272 9.96 -25.59 -24.96
C GLU A 272 10.25 -24.66 -23.78
N VAL A 273 9.78 -25.03 -22.58
CA VAL A 273 9.91 -24.20 -21.37
C VAL A 273 10.52 -25.03 -20.24
N LEU A 274 11.61 -24.52 -19.65
CA LEU A 274 12.20 -25.04 -18.43
C LEU A 274 11.83 -24.16 -17.25
N TYR A 275 11.14 -24.74 -16.26
CA TYR A 275 10.93 -24.16 -14.94
C TYR A 275 12.04 -24.65 -14.00
N THR A 276 12.79 -23.74 -13.39
CA THR A 276 13.92 -24.09 -12.51
C THR A 276 14.17 -23.04 -11.44
N HIS A 277 14.75 -23.47 -10.32
CA HIS A 277 15.22 -22.59 -9.24
C HIS A 277 16.69 -22.16 -9.38
N VAL A 278 17.43 -22.77 -10.32
CA VAL A 278 18.87 -22.56 -10.47
C VAL A 278 19.25 -22.23 -11.90
N TYR A 279 20.22 -21.32 -12.06
CA TYR A 279 20.79 -20.97 -13.35
C TYR A 279 22.03 -21.82 -13.67
N ASP A 280 21.80 -23.12 -13.91
CA ASP A 280 22.83 -24.13 -14.15
C ASP A 280 23.05 -24.40 -15.65
N ASP A 281 23.80 -25.45 -15.98
CA ASP A 281 24.10 -25.81 -17.37
C ASP A 281 22.86 -26.27 -18.15
N ALA A 282 21.82 -26.78 -17.48
CA ALA A 282 20.56 -27.11 -18.13
C ALA A 282 19.82 -25.85 -18.56
N ALA A 283 19.75 -24.83 -17.69
CA ALA A 283 19.18 -23.53 -18.04
C ALA A 283 19.93 -22.86 -19.19
N LYS A 284 21.27 -22.84 -19.15
CA LYS A 284 22.10 -22.28 -20.22
C LYS A 284 21.90 -23.01 -21.55
N LYS A 285 21.80 -24.35 -21.52
CA LYS A 285 21.54 -25.16 -22.71
C LYS A 285 20.15 -24.89 -23.30
N GLN A 286 19.13 -24.73 -22.46
CA GLN A 286 17.78 -24.41 -22.93
C GLN A 286 17.77 -23.06 -23.66
N LEU A 287 18.42 -22.04 -23.08
CA LEU A 287 18.53 -20.71 -23.68
C LEU A 287 19.33 -20.71 -25.00
N SER A 288 20.44 -21.46 -25.08
CA SER A 288 21.24 -21.53 -26.32
C SER A 288 20.54 -22.22 -27.48
N LEU A 289 19.51 -23.03 -27.20
CA LEU A 289 18.62 -23.61 -28.20
C LEU A 289 17.49 -22.66 -28.64
N GLY A 290 17.49 -21.41 -28.18
CA GLY A 290 16.45 -20.42 -28.49
C GLY A 290 15.15 -20.61 -27.71
N LYS A 291 15.16 -21.46 -26.67
CA LYS A 291 13.97 -21.83 -25.90
C LYS A 291 13.78 -20.96 -24.66
N SER A 292 12.73 -21.23 -23.88
CA SER A 292 12.36 -20.40 -22.73
C SER A 292 12.79 -21.02 -21.40
N VAL A 293 13.23 -20.18 -20.48
CA VAL A 293 13.52 -20.52 -19.08
C VAL A 293 12.72 -19.60 -18.17
N VAL A 294 12.02 -20.18 -17.20
CA VAL A 294 11.40 -19.48 -16.07
C VAL A 294 12.24 -19.81 -14.84
N LEU A 295 12.99 -18.84 -14.36
CA LEU A 295 13.95 -18.96 -13.26
C LEU A 295 13.36 -18.29 -12.01
N TYR A 296 13.00 -19.07 -11.00
CA TYR A 296 12.40 -18.55 -9.77
C TYR A 296 13.22 -19.03 -8.57
N PRO A 297 14.40 -18.43 -8.34
CA PRO A 297 15.33 -18.88 -7.32
C PRO A 297 14.75 -18.67 -5.91
N SER A 298 15.20 -19.47 -4.95
CA SER A 298 14.90 -19.18 -3.55
C SER A 298 15.47 -17.80 -3.18
N PRO A 299 14.75 -16.94 -2.43
CA PRO A 299 15.26 -15.65 -1.97
C PRO A 299 16.61 -15.73 -1.23
N SER A 300 16.91 -16.87 -0.59
CA SER A 300 18.20 -17.14 0.07
C SER A 300 19.39 -17.19 -0.90
N ASP A 301 19.13 -17.54 -2.16
CA ASP A 301 20.16 -17.83 -3.17
C ASP A 301 20.40 -16.61 -4.07
N VAL A 302 19.59 -15.55 -3.91
CA VAL A 302 19.70 -14.30 -4.67
C VAL A 302 20.54 -13.29 -3.90
N LYS A 303 21.56 -12.75 -4.56
CA LYS A 303 22.34 -11.61 -4.03
C LYS A 303 21.54 -10.32 -4.19
N GLY A 304 21.47 -9.52 -3.13
CA GLY A 304 20.80 -8.22 -3.15
C GLY A 304 20.23 -7.82 -1.79
N ARG A 305 19.21 -6.95 -1.81
CA ARG A 305 18.58 -6.41 -0.60
C ARG A 305 17.30 -7.17 -0.25
N LYS A 306 16.88 -7.10 1.01
CA LYS A 306 15.55 -7.57 1.41
C LYS A 306 14.49 -6.67 0.72
N SER A 307 13.41 -7.25 0.23
CA SER A 307 12.25 -6.49 -0.25
C SER A 307 11.30 -6.16 0.91
N MET A 308 10.50 -5.10 0.75
CA MET A 308 9.51 -4.67 1.73
C MET A 308 8.27 -4.14 1.02
N PHE A 309 7.09 -4.40 1.59
CA PHE A 309 5.83 -3.86 1.08
C PHE A 309 5.73 -2.34 1.25
N HIS A 310 6.05 -1.85 2.45
CA HIS A 310 5.89 -0.45 2.84
C HIS A 310 6.87 0.49 2.13
N ASN A 311 6.43 1.74 1.93
CA ASN A 311 7.35 2.81 1.60
C ASN A 311 8.29 3.08 2.78
N HIS A 312 9.47 3.65 2.50
CA HIS A 312 10.44 3.99 3.53
C HIS A 312 9.85 4.95 4.59
N PHE A 313 10.29 4.77 5.84
CA PHE A 313 9.88 5.58 6.98
C PHE A 313 10.44 7.01 6.87
N TRP A 314 9.54 7.99 6.85
CA TRP A 314 9.73 9.45 6.92
C TRP A 314 10.71 10.05 5.90
N ASN A 315 12.03 9.83 6.04
CA ASN A 315 13.00 10.09 4.99
C ASN A 315 14.27 9.22 5.12
N PRO A 316 14.82 8.70 4.00
CA PRO A 316 16.01 7.84 3.98
C PRO A 316 17.32 8.54 4.36
N ILE A 317 17.40 9.87 4.28
CA ILE A 317 18.63 10.62 4.59
C ILE A 317 18.88 10.68 6.10
N MET A 318 17.82 10.93 6.89
CA MET A 318 17.88 10.98 8.35
C MET A 318 17.72 9.59 8.97
N PHE A 319 16.89 8.74 8.37
CA PHE A 319 16.71 7.36 8.79
C PHE A 319 17.21 6.42 7.70
N ALA A 320 18.52 6.27 7.56
CA ALA A 320 19.13 5.36 6.56
C ALA A 320 18.94 3.88 6.93
N TRP A 321 17.69 3.42 6.98
CA TRP A 321 17.29 2.10 7.39
C TRP A 321 17.10 1.20 6.18
N ALA A 322 17.76 0.05 6.20
CA ALA A 322 17.53 -0.97 5.19
C ALA A 322 16.03 -1.37 5.18
N PRO A 323 15.42 -1.57 4.00
CA PRO A 323 16.08 -1.69 2.69
C PRO A 323 16.23 -0.40 1.88
N MET A 324 15.83 0.76 2.41
CA MET A 324 15.84 2.07 1.70
C MET A 324 15.04 2.09 0.39
N THR A 325 13.85 1.46 0.38
CA THR A 325 12.97 1.37 -0.80
C THR A 325 11.67 2.13 -0.61
N ILE A 326 11.12 2.69 -1.69
CA ILE A 326 9.91 3.54 -1.69
C ILE A 326 8.86 2.97 -2.64
N GLY A 327 8.39 1.76 -2.32
CA GLY A 327 7.34 1.09 -3.09
C GLY A 327 7.86 0.47 -4.39
N ASN A 328 6.93 0.15 -5.30
CA ASN A 328 7.25 -0.53 -6.55
C ASN A 328 6.45 0.07 -7.71
N LEU A 329 7.13 0.27 -8.84
CA LEU A 329 6.49 0.46 -10.14
C LEU A 329 6.25 -0.92 -10.76
N VAL A 330 4.98 -1.23 -11.02
CA VAL A 330 4.57 -2.51 -11.59
C VAL A 330 4.11 -2.29 -13.03
N HIS A 331 4.74 -2.96 -13.98
CA HIS A 331 4.33 -2.93 -15.39
C HIS A 331 3.18 -3.92 -15.62
N HIS A 332 2.04 -3.64 -14.97
CA HIS A 332 0.87 -4.52 -14.85
C HIS A 332 0.22 -4.94 -16.17
N GLU A 333 0.46 -4.21 -17.27
CA GLU A 333 -0.03 -4.57 -18.60
C GLU A 333 0.77 -5.71 -19.25
N GLN A 334 1.88 -6.13 -18.65
CA GLN A 334 2.67 -7.24 -19.17
C GLN A 334 1.97 -8.59 -19.04
N GLY A 335 2.24 -9.48 -19.99
CA GLY A 335 1.56 -10.78 -20.10
C GLY A 335 1.69 -11.68 -18.87
N MET A 336 2.75 -11.51 -18.06
CA MET A 336 2.94 -12.29 -16.83
C MET A 336 1.82 -12.04 -15.80
N PHE A 337 1.19 -10.86 -15.83
CA PHE A 337 0.13 -10.47 -14.88
C PHE A 337 -1.27 -10.81 -15.36
N LYS A 338 -1.42 -11.47 -16.52
CA LYS A 338 -2.74 -11.77 -17.11
C LYS A 338 -3.71 -12.44 -16.13
N ASP A 339 -3.20 -13.39 -15.33
CA ASP A 339 -3.99 -14.12 -14.33
C ASP A 339 -3.69 -13.64 -12.88
N PHE A 340 -2.98 -12.53 -12.73
CA PHE A 340 -2.68 -11.87 -11.46
C PHE A 340 -3.13 -10.40 -11.51
N THR A 341 -4.38 -10.13 -11.13
CA THR A 341 -4.96 -8.79 -11.20
C THR A 341 -4.19 -7.81 -10.34
N THR A 342 -3.63 -6.80 -11.00
CA THR A 342 -2.82 -5.77 -10.36
C THR A 342 -2.85 -4.46 -11.13
N SER A 343 -2.17 -3.44 -10.60
CA SER A 343 -2.15 -2.07 -11.11
C SER A 343 -0.70 -1.59 -11.25
N TYR A 344 -0.50 -0.35 -11.68
CA TYR A 344 0.83 0.27 -11.80
C TYR A 344 1.62 0.40 -10.49
N HIS A 345 0.96 0.11 -9.35
CA HIS A 345 1.53 0.14 -8.01
C HIS A 345 1.12 -1.11 -7.23
N THR A 346 1.75 -1.28 -6.07
CA THR A 346 1.45 -2.38 -5.15
C THR A 346 0.28 -2.07 -4.22
N ASP A 347 -0.46 -3.10 -3.87
CA ASP A 347 -1.60 -3.10 -2.95
C ASP A 347 -1.58 -4.44 -2.17
N TRP A 348 -2.53 -4.71 -1.27
CA TRP A 348 -2.42 -5.78 -0.27
C TRP A 348 -2.18 -7.18 -0.83
N GLN A 349 -2.53 -7.47 -2.09
CA GLN A 349 -2.21 -8.76 -2.74
C GLN A 349 -0.72 -9.01 -2.92
N TRP A 350 0.09 -7.95 -2.90
CA TRP A 350 1.54 -8.03 -3.00
C TRP A 350 2.23 -8.29 -1.66
N TRP A 351 1.51 -8.25 -0.54
CA TRP A 351 2.09 -8.29 0.80
C TRP A 351 3.06 -9.47 1.01
N ASP A 352 2.61 -10.68 0.74
CA ASP A 352 3.42 -11.88 0.95
C ASP A 352 4.58 -11.96 -0.04
N ILE A 353 4.34 -11.60 -1.31
CA ILE A 353 5.34 -11.62 -2.37
C ILE A 353 6.49 -10.66 -2.00
N LEU A 354 6.17 -9.40 -1.69
CA LEU A 354 7.19 -8.39 -1.44
C LEU A 354 7.92 -8.58 -0.11
N ASN A 355 7.24 -9.05 0.94
CA ASN A 355 7.91 -9.26 2.23
C ASN A 355 8.82 -10.51 2.26
N ASN A 356 8.64 -11.42 1.29
CA ASN A 356 9.46 -12.63 1.13
C ASN A 356 10.37 -12.59 -0.12
N ALA A 357 10.34 -11.52 -0.91
CA ALA A 357 11.19 -11.37 -2.09
C ALA A 357 12.60 -10.87 -1.78
N LYS A 358 13.50 -11.04 -2.74
CA LYS A 358 14.83 -10.44 -2.78
C LYS A 358 14.89 -9.42 -3.91
N VAL A 359 15.43 -8.24 -3.61
CA VAL A 359 15.63 -7.18 -4.59
C VAL A 359 17.00 -7.33 -5.22
N ILE A 360 17.05 -7.46 -6.55
CA ILE A 360 18.28 -7.53 -7.34
C ILE A 360 18.72 -6.11 -7.65
N GLU A 361 19.99 -5.80 -7.37
CA GLU A 361 20.62 -4.55 -7.78
C GLU A 361 21.09 -4.66 -9.24
N MET A 362 20.60 -3.79 -10.11
CA MET A 362 20.71 -3.94 -11.57
C MET A 362 21.60 -2.87 -12.22
N GLN A 363 22.52 -2.28 -11.46
CA GLN A 363 23.43 -1.23 -11.95
C GLN A 363 24.37 -1.72 -13.07
N ASN A 364 24.67 -3.03 -13.10
CA ASN A 364 25.48 -3.66 -14.14
C ASN A 364 24.64 -4.30 -15.25
N ALA A 365 23.31 -4.22 -15.17
CA ALA A 365 22.42 -4.71 -16.22
C ALA A 365 22.34 -3.70 -17.38
N PRO A 366 22.06 -4.14 -18.62
CA PRO A 366 21.86 -3.22 -19.73
C PRO A 366 20.81 -2.14 -19.43
N ASP A 367 21.02 -0.92 -19.93
CA ASP A 367 20.11 0.20 -19.68
C ASP A 367 18.68 -0.09 -20.13
N ALA A 368 18.53 -0.77 -21.27
CA ALA A 368 17.25 -1.16 -21.84
C ALA A 368 16.52 -2.25 -21.03
N LEU A 369 17.19 -2.94 -20.10
CA LEU A 369 16.54 -3.93 -19.24
C LEU A 369 15.81 -3.20 -18.11
N ARG A 370 14.48 -3.23 -18.17
CA ARG A 370 13.58 -2.72 -17.14
C ARG A 370 12.85 -3.87 -16.44
N PRO A 371 12.87 -3.93 -15.10
CA PRO A 371 12.08 -4.91 -14.36
C PRO A 371 10.59 -4.67 -14.56
N PHE A 372 9.78 -5.73 -14.60
CA PHE A 372 8.31 -5.59 -14.61
C PHE A 372 7.72 -5.46 -13.21
N VAL A 373 8.44 -5.91 -12.19
CA VAL A 373 8.28 -5.50 -10.78
C VAL A 373 9.52 -4.72 -10.40
N GLN A 374 9.49 -3.41 -10.60
CA GLN A 374 10.61 -2.52 -10.35
C GLN A 374 10.47 -1.89 -8.96
N VAL A 375 11.40 -2.23 -8.08
CA VAL A 375 11.48 -1.61 -6.76
C VAL A 375 11.99 -0.19 -6.94
N ILE A 376 11.35 0.78 -6.30
CA ILE A 376 11.79 2.16 -6.33
C ILE A 376 12.81 2.33 -5.21
N ASP A 377 14.04 2.69 -5.56
CA ASP A 377 15.08 2.99 -4.57
C ASP A 377 14.84 4.36 -3.91
N SER A 378 15.48 4.56 -2.77
CA SER A 378 15.59 5.86 -2.13
C SER A 378 16.11 6.93 -3.11
N TYR A 379 15.51 8.12 -3.05
CA TYR A 379 15.77 9.21 -3.99
C TYR A 379 17.17 9.84 -3.86
N ASP A 380 17.88 9.55 -2.77
CA ASP A 380 19.28 9.91 -2.53
C ASP A 380 20.29 8.86 -3.05
N ASN A 381 19.81 7.76 -3.67
CA ASN A 381 20.65 6.74 -4.31
C ASN A 381 20.19 6.37 -5.74
N ASN A 382 18.88 6.26 -5.97
CA ASN A 382 18.24 6.04 -7.27
C ASN A 382 18.77 4.85 -8.07
N GLN A 383 19.18 3.76 -7.43
CA GLN A 383 19.67 2.59 -8.16
C GLN A 383 18.52 1.87 -8.87
N LYS A 384 18.82 1.23 -10.00
CA LYS A 384 17.89 0.36 -10.70
C LYS A 384 17.76 -0.93 -9.91
N LEU A 385 16.56 -1.17 -9.38
CA LEU A 385 16.26 -2.31 -8.53
C LEU A 385 15.08 -3.10 -9.11
N GLY A 386 15.13 -4.43 -9.06
CA GLY A 386 14.07 -5.28 -9.60
C GLY A 386 13.87 -6.56 -8.80
N ILE A 387 12.62 -7.03 -8.76
CA ILE A 387 12.27 -8.36 -8.22
C ILE A 387 12.01 -9.35 -9.35
N GLY A 388 11.33 -8.89 -10.42
CA GLY A 388 11.05 -9.70 -11.59
C GLY A 388 11.36 -8.96 -12.88
N PHE A 389 11.97 -9.64 -13.84
CA PHE A 389 12.35 -9.08 -15.14
C PHE A 389 12.40 -10.12 -16.26
N GLU A 390 12.34 -9.64 -17.50
CA GLU A 390 12.50 -10.47 -18.68
C GLU A 390 13.81 -10.11 -19.41
N ALA A 391 14.45 -11.12 -20.01
CA ALA A 391 15.66 -10.94 -20.80
C ALA A 391 15.72 -11.89 -22.00
N LYS A 392 16.48 -11.49 -23.02
CA LYS A 392 16.90 -12.39 -24.12
C LYS A 392 18.36 -12.77 -23.92
N ILE A 393 18.65 -14.07 -23.92
CA ILE A 393 20.00 -14.61 -23.70
C ILE A 393 20.26 -15.69 -24.75
N ASN A 394 21.31 -15.52 -25.57
CA ASN A 394 21.73 -16.47 -26.60
C ASN A 394 20.60 -16.93 -27.55
N GLY A 395 19.67 -16.03 -27.88
CA GLY A 395 18.50 -16.33 -28.73
C GLY A 395 17.29 -16.89 -27.97
N GLY A 396 17.46 -17.34 -26.73
CA GLY A 396 16.39 -17.79 -25.84
C GLY A 396 15.75 -16.66 -25.03
N LYS A 397 14.68 -17.01 -24.30
CA LYS A 397 13.89 -16.11 -23.45
C LYS A 397 14.03 -16.50 -21.99
N LEU A 398 14.38 -15.55 -21.13
CA LEU A 398 14.46 -15.73 -19.69
C LEU A 398 13.39 -14.86 -19.03
N LEU A 399 12.57 -15.48 -18.17
CA LEU A 399 11.75 -14.82 -17.17
C LEU A 399 12.37 -15.11 -15.81
N VAL A 400 12.67 -14.07 -15.03
CA VAL A 400 13.14 -14.16 -13.65
C VAL A 400 12.08 -13.64 -12.70
#